data_AF-A0A1G3U955-F1
#
_entry.id   AF-A0A1G3U955-F1
#
_cell.length_a   1.000
_cell.length_b   1.000
_cell.length_c   1.000
_cell.angle_alpha   90.00
_cell.angle_beta   90.00
_cell.angle_gamma   90.00
#
_symmetry.space_group_name_H-M   'P 1'
#
loop_
_entity.id
_entity.type
_entity.pdbx_description
1 polymer ?
#
loop_
_entity_poly.entity_id
_entity_poly.type
_entity_poly.pdbx_seq_one_letter_code
_entity_poly.pdbx_strand_id
1 'polypeptide(L)' 'MAQQVINAINGFVTFKFDYSKNRVVNLKLNRDIEIDEFLDIQYILDCNRVRYRFEKDFEIQILN' A
#
# COMPACT_ATOMS: atom_id res chain seq x y z
N MET A 1 5.17 10.05 5.44
CA MET A 1 4.05 10.09 4.48
C MET A 1 2.92 10.93 5.06
N ALA A 2 2.17 11.66 4.24
CA ALA A 2 1.05 12.49 4.72
C ALA A 2 -0.12 11.63 5.22
N GLN A 3 -0.82 12.07 6.28
CA GLN A 3 -1.93 11.31 6.88
C GLN A 3 -3.09 11.07 5.91
N GLN A 4 -3.33 12.00 4.98
CA GLN A 4 -4.38 11.85 3.95
C GLN A 4 -4.12 10.65 3.04
N VAL A 5 -2.86 10.43 2.64
CA VAL A 5 -2.44 9.28 1.83
C VAL A 5 -2.64 7.98 2.60
N ILE A 6 -2.24 7.96 3.87
CA ILE A 6 -2.43 6.79 4.74
C ILE A 6 -3.91 6.47 4.90
N ASN A 7 -4.76 7.48 5.08
CA ASN A 7 -6.21 7.29 5.21
C ASN A 7 -6.83 6.74 3.92
N ALA A 8 -6.37 7.20 2.74
CA ALA A 8 -6.81 6.67 1.45
C ALA A 8 -6.42 5.18 1.31
N ILE A 9 -5.18 4.82 1.63
CA ILE A 9 -4.71 3.43 1.62
C ILE A 9 -5.51 2.57 2.62
N ASN A 10 -5.82 3.10 3.79
CA ASN A 10 -6.62 2.40 4.78
C ASN A 10 -8.11 2.31 4.41
N GLY A 11 -8.55 2.92 3.31
CA GLY A 11 -9.90 2.77 2.76
C GLY A 11 -10.09 1.48 1.96
N PHE A 12 -9.02 0.88 1.43
CA PHE A 12 -9.09 -0.37 0.65
C PHE A 12 -9.45 -1.57 1.52
N VAL A 13 -10.02 -2.60 0.89
CA VAL A 13 -10.52 -3.79 1.58
C VAL A 13 -9.37 -4.73 1.91
N THR A 14 -8.40 -4.90 1.00
CA THR A 14 -7.37 -5.94 1.09
C THR A 14 -6.00 -5.44 1.50
N PHE A 15 -5.77 -4.14 1.40
CA PHE A 15 -4.51 -3.51 1.80
C PHE A 15 -4.70 -2.55 2.97
N LYS A 16 -3.69 -2.48 3.84
CA LYS A 16 -3.61 -1.49 4.93
C LYS A 16 -2.19 -0.98 5.10
N PHE A 17 -2.07 0.22 5.64
CA PHE A 17 -0.79 0.78 6.04
C PHE A 17 -0.40 0.30 7.45
N ASP A 18 0.73 -0.39 7.55
CA ASP A 18 1.38 -0.77 8.79
C ASP A 18 2.36 0.34 9.21
N TYR A 19 1.96 1.11 10.23
CA TYR A 19 2.77 2.19 10.81
C TYR A 19 4.07 1.70 11.44
N SER A 20 4.10 0.49 11.99
CA SER A 20 5.27 -0.04 12.69
C SER A 20 6.41 -0.37 11.71
N LYS A 21 6.06 -0.82 10.51
CA LYS A 21 7.01 -1.19 9.46
C LYS A 21 7.17 -0.12 8.38
N ASN A 22 6.33 0.91 8.38
CA ASN A 22 6.23 1.91 7.32
C ASN A 22 5.98 1.23 5.95
N ARG A 23 5.01 0.32 5.91
CA ARG A 23 4.68 -0.51 4.74
C ARG A 23 3.19 -0.51 4.45
N VAL A 24 2.82 -0.73 3.21
CA VAL A 24 1.48 -1.22 2.85
C VAL A 24 1.55 -2.73 2.79
N VAL A 25 0.68 -3.40 3.54
CA VAL A 25 0.63 -4.87 3.66
C VAL A 25 -0.67 -5.39 3.07
N ASN A 26 -0.57 -6.53 2.39
CA ASN A 26 -1.74 -7.28 1.93
C ASN A 26 -2.28 -8.13 3.10
N LEU A 27 -3.56 -8.01 3.38
CA LEU A 27 -4.24 -8.74 4.45
C LEU A 27 -4.76 -10.11 3.99
N LYS A 28 -4.88 -10.35 2.68
CA LYS A 28 -5.36 -11.62 2.13
C LYS A 28 -4.20 -12.56 1.83
N LEU A 29 -4.26 -13.78 2.37
CA LEU A 29 -3.11 -14.65 2.45
C LEU A 29 -2.81 -15.53 1.23
N ASN A 30 -3.67 -15.73 0.20
CA ASN A 30 -3.26 -16.52 -0.99
C ASN A 30 -4.27 -16.74 -2.15
N ARG A 31 -5.48 -16.16 -2.18
CA ARG A 31 -6.45 -16.54 -3.25
C ARG A 31 -7.18 -15.45 -4.02
N ASP A 32 -7.26 -14.22 -3.52
CA ASP A 32 -7.92 -13.12 -4.24
C ASP A 32 -7.15 -11.82 -3.99
N ILE A 33 -5.91 -11.75 -4.49
CA ILE A 33 -5.17 -10.50 -4.47
C ILE A 33 -5.88 -9.57 -5.46
N GLU A 34 -6.48 -8.51 -4.94
CA GLU A 34 -7.14 -7.49 -5.75
C GLU A 34 -6.05 -6.65 -6.42
N ILE A 35 -5.62 -7.09 -7.60
CA ILE A 35 -4.57 -6.41 -8.38
C ILE A 35 -4.99 -4.95 -8.64
N ASP A 36 -6.28 -4.70 -8.83
CA ASP A 36 -6.82 -3.35 -9.01
C ASP A 36 -6.56 -2.46 -7.80
N GLU A 37 -6.82 -2.92 -6.56
CA GLU A 37 -6.50 -2.14 -5.35
C GLU A 37 -4.99 -1.88 -5.24
N PHE A 38 -4.16 -2.87 -5.62
CA PHE A 38 -2.71 -2.70 -5.59
C PHE A 38 -2.23 -1.62 -6.58
N LEU A 39 -2.78 -1.60 -7.80
CA LEU A 39 -2.47 -0.58 -8.81
C LEU A 39 -2.99 0.80 -8.38
N ASP A 40 -4.17 0.88 -7.78
CA ASP A 40 -4.70 2.14 -7.24
C ASP A 40 -3.82 2.70 -6.12
N ILE A 41 -3.29 1.84 -5.25
CA ILE A 41 -2.36 2.25 -4.20
C ILE A 41 -1.06 2.78 -4.82
N GLN A 42 -0.51 2.10 -5.84
CA GLN A 42 0.66 2.59 -6.56
C GLN A 42 0.41 3.98 -7.14
N TYR A 43 -0.72 4.18 -7.80
CA TYR A 43 -1.11 5.47 -8.37
C TYR A 43 -1.19 6.57 -7.30
N ILE A 44 -1.82 6.28 -6.16
CA ILE A 44 -1.89 7.22 -5.03
C ILE A 44 -0.48 7.60 -4.55
N LEU A 45 0.43 6.62 -4.40
CA LEU A 45 1.80 6.87 -3.96
C LEU A 45 2.57 7.73 -4.96
N ASP A 46 2.45 7.41 -6.25
CA ASP A 46 3.10 8.15 -7.35
C ASP A 46 2.62 9.61 -7.43
N CYS A 47 1.30 9.82 -7.38
CA CYS A 47 0.70 11.16 -7.37
C CYS A 47 1.19 12.02 -6.20
N ASN A 48 1.49 11.39 -5.06
CA ASN A 48 1.99 12.06 -3.86
C ASN A 48 3.52 12.07 -3.77
N ARG A 49 4.23 11.65 -4.83
CA ARG A 49 5.70 11.58 -4.90
C ARG A 49 6.32 10.78 -3.74
N VAL A 50 5.60 9.77 -3.26
CA VAL A 50 6.08 8.88 -2.21
C VAL A 50 7.05 7.90 -2.85
N ARG A 51 8.28 7.82 -2.33
CA ARG A 51 9.25 6.82 -2.80
C ARG A 51 8.91 5.49 -2.16
N TYR A 52 8.88 4.41 -2.94
CA TYR A 52 8.60 3.07 -2.44
C TYR A 52 9.35 2.00 -3.23
N ARG A 53 9.32 0.76 -2.72
CA ARG A 53 9.74 -0.45 -3.43
C ARG A 53 8.74 -1.58 -3.20
N PHE A 54 8.63 -2.48 -4.19
CA PHE A 54 7.85 -3.70 -4.03
C PHE A 54 8.61 -4.74 -3.22
N GLU A 55 7.85 -5.47 -2.42
CA GLU A 55 8.30 -6.59 -1.62
C GLU A 55 7.51 -7.84 -2.04
N LYS A 56 7.78 -8.98 -1.39
CA LYS A 56 7.02 -10.20 -1.62
C LYS A 56 5.56 -10.02 -1.20
N ASP A 57 4.69 -10.90 -1.67
CA ASP A 57 3.28 -10.96 -1.25
C ASP A 57 2.46 -9.69 -1.52
N PHE A 58 2.84 -8.94 -2.57
CA PHE A 58 2.24 -7.65 -2.93
C PHE A 58 2.34 -6.59 -1.82
N GLU A 59 3.38 -6.67 -0.99
CA GLU A 59 3.71 -5.62 -0.04
C GLU A 59 4.43 -4.44 -0.73
N ILE A 60 4.22 -3.23 -0.19
CA ILE A 60 4.88 -2.00 -0.64
C ILE A 60 5.63 -1.39 0.54
N GLN A 61 6.96 -1.34 0.46
CA GLN A 61 7.79 -0.65 1.45
C GLN A 61 7.93 0.82 1.08
N ILE A 62 7.56 1.71 2.00
CA ILE A 62 7.78 3.15 1.85
C ILE A 62 9.25 3.46 2.16
N LEU A 63 9.90 4.22 1.29
CA LEU A 63 11.28 4.67 1.39
C LEU A 63 11.30 6.12 1.90
N ASN A 64 12.28 6.45 2.74
CA ASN A 64 12.51 7.83 3.20
C ASN A 64 13.25 8.65 2.14
#